data_AF-A0AAD4VRM5-F1
#
_entry.id   AF-A0AAD4VRM5-F1
#
_cell.length_a   1.000
_cell.length_b   1.000
_cell.length_c   1.000
_cell.angle_alpha   90.00
_cell.angle_beta   90.00
_cell.angle_gamma   90.00
#
_symmetry.space_group_name_H-M   'P 1'
#
loop_
_entity.id
_entity.type
_entity.pdbx_description
1 polymer ?
#
loop_
_entity_poly.entity_id
_entity_poly.type
_entity_poly.pdbx_seq_one_letter_code
_entity_poly.pdbx_strand_id
1 'polypeptide(L)'
;MFAWSPSDMPGINPNIIYHRLHVNPACKPVAQKKRNFALERVAIIEAEIDKLLAAGFIEEVSYSEWLANVVLVAKQGKWQMESLRRLHRPQQGMP
;
A
#
# COMPACT_ATOMS: atom_id res chain seq x y z
N MET A 1 -15.31 -14.29 -15.09
CA MET A 1 -14.69 -13.14 -15.78
C MET A 1 -13.36 -12.89 -15.07
N PHE A 2 -12.24 -12.86 -15.79
CA PHE A 2 -10.89 -12.66 -15.22
C PHE A 2 -10.31 -11.35 -15.75
N ALA A 3 -9.65 -10.58 -14.88
CA ALA A 3 -8.91 -9.38 -15.26
C ALA A 3 -7.48 -9.77 -15.65
N TRP A 4 -7.05 -9.39 -16.85
CA TRP A 4 -5.72 -9.68 -17.39
C TRP A 4 -4.76 -8.51 -17.20
N SER A 5 -5.31 -7.31 -17.04
CA SER A 5 -4.59 -6.08 -16.75
C SER A 5 -5.28 -5.30 -15.62
N PRO A 6 -4.55 -4.43 -14.90
CA PRO A 6 -5.14 -3.57 -13.87
C PRO A 6 -6.25 -2.65 -14.39
N SER A 7 -6.19 -2.27 -15.67
CA SER A 7 -7.23 -1.49 -16.35
C SER A 7 -8.54 -2.26 -16.52
N ASP A 8 -8.51 -3.60 -16.48
CA ASP A 8 -9.70 -4.46 -16.55
C ASP A 8 -10.43 -4.58 -15.20
N MET A 9 -9.89 -3.98 -14.13
CA MET A 9 -10.50 -3.91 -12.80
C MET A 9 -10.93 -2.47 -12.49
N PRO A 10 -12.03 -1.97 -13.09
CA PRO A 10 -12.65 -0.76 -12.56
C PRO A 10 -13.02 -1.05 -11.11
N GLY A 11 -12.42 -0.30 -10.18
CA GLY A 11 -12.64 -0.50 -8.75
C GLY A 11 -14.13 -0.56 -8.40
N ILE A 12 -14.48 -1.25 -7.32
CA ILE A 12 -15.86 -1.31 -6.86
C ILE A 12 -16.24 0.09 -6.38
N ASN A 13 -17.37 0.62 -6.88
CA ASN A 13 -17.82 1.95 -6.50
C ASN A 13 -18.03 2.00 -4.96
N PRO A 14 -17.37 2.91 -4.24
CA PRO A 14 -17.44 2.98 -2.78
C PRO A 14 -18.87 3.25 -2.27
N ASN A 15 -19.76 3.81 -3.10
CA ASN A 15 -21.18 3.97 -2.76
C ASN A 15 -21.95 2.65 -2.73
N ILE A 16 -21.43 1.59 -3.38
CA ILE A 16 -22.06 0.26 -3.41
C ILE A 16 -21.60 -0.53 -2.19
N ILE A 17 -20.28 -0.60 -1.97
CA ILE A 17 -19.69 -1.30 -0.83
C ILE A 17 -18.29 -0.76 -0.60
N TYR A 18 -17.96 -0.47 0.66
CA TYR A 18 -16.62 -0.14 1.09
C TYR A 18 -16.30 -0.87 2.39
N HIS A 19 -15.03 -1.17 2.60
CA HIS A 19 -14.55 -1.74 3.85
C HIS A 19 -13.94 -0.61 4.69
N ARG A 20 -14.52 -0.35 5.87
CA ARG A 20 -13.92 0.55 6.86
C ARG A 20 -13.08 -0.26 7.82
N LEU A 21 -11.78 0.01 7.85
CA LEU A 21 -10.90 -0.57 8.86
C LEU A 21 -11.22 0.08 10.22
N HIS A 22 -11.64 -0.72 11.21
CA HIS A 22 -11.84 -0.23 12.57
C HIS A 22 -10.48 -0.11 13.27
N VAL A 23 -9.89 1.08 13.22
CA VAL A 23 -8.66 1.41 13.96
C VAL A 23 -9.05 1.93 15.34
N ASN A 24 -8.39 1.46 16.39
CA ASN A 24 -8.62 1.95 17.75
C ASN A 24 -8.22 3.44 17.83
N PRO A 25 -9.14 4.36 18.18
CA PRO A 25 -8.84 5.80 18.23
C PRO A 25 -7.83 6.17 19.32
N ALA A 26 -7.63 5.31 20.32
CA ALA A 26 -6.60 5.51 21.35
C ALA A 26 -5.19 5.10 20.88
N CYS A 27 -5.07 4.41 19.73
CA CYS A 27 -3.76 4.06 19.18
C CYS A 27 -3.12 5.29 18.54
N LYS A 28 -1.89 5.59 18.98
CA LYS A 28 -1.12 6.69 18.40
C LYS A 28 -0.75 6.36 16.95
N PRO A 29 -0.91 7.32 16.02
CA PRO A 29 -0.45 7.16 14.65
C PRO A 29 1.07 6.95 14.62
N VAL A 30 1.52 6.07 13.73
CA VAL A 30 2.95 5.76 13.55
C VAL A 30 3.37 6.19 12.16
N ALA A 31 4.29 7.15 12.10
CA ALA A 31 5.02 7.49 10.90
C ALA A 31 6.33 6.70 10.87
N GLN A 32 6.43 5.72 9.98
CA GLN A 32 7.69 5.01 9.77
C GLN A 32 8.70 5.93 9.08
N LYS A 33 9.93 5.92 9.59
CA LYS A 33 11.05 6.62 8.95
C LYS A 33 11.25 6.10 7.53
N LYS A 34 11.31 7.01 6.55
CA LYS A 34 11.57 6.69 5.14
C LYS A 34 12.82 5.81 5.00
N ARG A 35 12.70 4.70 4.28
CA ARG A 35 13.83 3.85 3.92
C ARG A 35 14.55 4.40 2.68
N ASN A 36 15.88 4.34 2.71
CA ASN A 36 16.70 4.62 1.54
C ASN A 36 16.80 3.35 0.69
N PHE A 37 16.52 3.49 -0.60
CA PHE A 37 16.65 2.43 -1.59
C PHE A 37 17.78 2.77 -2.58
N ALA A 38 18.41 1.74 -3.15
CA ALA A 38 19.31 1.93 -4.28
C ALA A 38 18.56 2.49 -5.50
N LEU A 39 19.24 3.23 -6.37
CA LEU A 39 18.62 3.91 -7.52
C LEU A 39 17.80 2.97 -8.42
N GLU A 40 18.32 1.76 -8.69
CA GLU A 40 17.60 0.73 -9.45
C GLU A 40 16.25 0.38 -8.83
N ARG A 41 16.19 0.30 -7.50
CA ARG A 41 14.97 -0.03 -6.76
C ARG A 41 14.00 1.15 -6.70
N VAL A 42 14.50 2.37 -6.68
CA VAL A 42 13.66 3.58 -6.72
C VAL A 42 12.91 3.66 -8.05
N ALA A 43 13.60 3.42 -9.17
CA ALA A 43 12.95 3.41 -10.49
C ALA A 43 11.80 2.38 -10.59
N ILE A 44 11.96 1.22 -9.95
CA ILE A 44 10.91 0.19 -9.91
C ILE A 44 9.72 0.64 -9.04
N ILE A 45 9.98 1.33 -7.92
CA ILE A 45 8.94 1.88 -7.06
C ILE A 45 8.15 2.96 -7.81
N GLU A 46 8.84 3.89 -8.48
CA GLU A 46 8.20 4.97 -9.24
C GLU A 46 7.31 4.42 -10.36
N ALA A 47 7.82 3.46 -11.16
CA ALA A 47 7.05 2.85 -12.23
C ALA A 47 5.79 2.13 -11.74
N GLU A 48 5.85 1.47 -10.58
CA GLU A 48 4.67 0.80 -10.01
C GLU A 48 3.69 1.81 -9.41
N ILE A 49 4.16 2.90 -8.79
CA ILE A 49 3.32 3.99 -8.29
C ILE A 49 2.56 4.63 -9.44
N ASP A 50 3.21 4.97 -10.55
CA ASP A 50 2.58 5.57 -11.73
C ASP A 50 1.48 4.66 -12.30
N LYS A 51 1.74 3.36 -12.33
CA LYS A 51 0.78 2.35 -12.78
C LYS A 51 -0.45 2.26 -11.87
N LEU A 52 -0.25 2.31 -10.55
CA LEU A 52 -1.34 2.27 -9.57
C LEU A 52 -2.16 3.57 -9.56
N LEU A 53 -1.49 4.72 -9.73
CA LEU A 53 -2.13 6.04 -9.90
C LEU A 53 -2.98 6.06 -11.18
N ALA A 54 -2.43 5.61 -12.31
CA ALA A 54 -3.15 5.55 -13.59
C ALA A 54 -4.38 4.61 -13.54
N ALA A 55 -4.32 3.55 -12.73
CA ALA A 55 -5.45 2.65 -12.50
C ALA A 55 -6.46 3.18 -11.46
N GLY A 56 -6.17 4.30 -10.78
CA GLY A 56 -7.02 4.87 -9.73
C GLY A 56 -7.07 4.05 -8.43
N PHE A 57 -6.09 3.18 -8.19
CA PHE A 57 -6.02 2.37 -6.96
C PHE A 57 -5.44 3.13 -5.77
N ILE A 58 -4.63 4.16 -6.03
CA ILE A 58 -4.03 5.03 -5.02
C ILE A 58 -4.26 6.48 -5.41
N GLU A 59 -4.24 7.36 -4.41
CA GLU A 59 -4.38 8.81 -4.55
C GLU A 59 -3.35 9.52 -3.67
N GLU A 60 -3.02 10.77 -4.02
CA GLU A 60 -2.12 11.58 -3.22
C GLU A 60 -2.85 12.13 -1.99
N VAL A 61 -2.25 11.97 -0.80
CA VAL A 61 -2.79 12.45 0.47
C VAL A 61 -1.77 13.36 1.13
N SER A 62 -2.18 14.59 1.45
CA SER A 62 -1.29 15.65 1.92
C SER A 62 -0.90 15.57 3.40
N TYR A 63 -1.71 14.93 4.26
CA TYR A 63 -1.55 15.01 5.72
C TYR A 63 -1.87 13.71 6.46
N SER A 64 -1.22 12.62 6.12
CA SER A 64 -1.36 11.37 6.88
C SER A 64 -0.41 11.34 8.08
N GLU A 65 -0.94 11.28 9.30
CA GLU A 65 -0.16 10.95 10.51
C GLU A 65 0.40 9.51 10.48
N TRP A 66 -0.17 8.67 9.60
CA TRP A 66 0.23 7.29 9.36
C TRP A 66 1.09 7.21 8.11
N LEU A 67 2.36 6.83 8.25
CA LEU A 67 3.26 6.61 7.11
C LEU A 67 3.85 5.20 7.17
N ALA A 68 3.68 4.46 6.09
CA ALA A 68 4.16 3.10 5.95
C ALA A 68 5.23 3.04 4.85
N ASN A 69 6.34 2.34 5.10
CA ASN A 69 7.40 2.20 4.11
C ASN A 69 7.03 1.18 3.02
N VAL A 70 7.29 1.54 1.76
CA VAL A 70 7.24 0.60 0.64
C VAL A 70 8.16 -0.61 0.88
N VAL A 71 7.67 -1.81 0.59
CA VAL A 71 8.45 -3.05 0.68
C VAL A 71 8.61 -3.63 -0.72
N LEU A 72 9.86 -3.90 -1.08
CA LEU A 72 10.22 -4.59 -2.31
C LEU A 72 10.57 -6.03 -2.01
N VAL A 73 10.02 -6.95 -2.80
CA VAL A 73 10.29 -8.38 -2.71
C VAL A 73 10.80 -8.87 -4.07
N ALA A 74 11.88 -9.65 -4.07
CA ALA A 74 12.35 -10.33 -5.27
C ALA A 74 11.50 -11.59 -5.50
N LYS A 75 10.71 -11.62 -6.57
CA LYS A 75 9.94 -12.79 -7.02
C LYS A 75 10.51 -13.24 -8.36
N GLN A 76 10.97 -14.49 -8.43
CA GLN A 76 11.53 -15.08 -9.64
C GLN A 76 12.62 -14.22 -10.32
N GLY A 77 13.49 -13.61 -9.51
CA GLY A 77 14.59 -12.75 -10.01
C GLY A 77 14.19 -11.32 -10.40
N LYS A 78 12.90 -10.94 -10.29
CA LYS A 78 12.43 -9.57 -10.51
C LYS A 78 11.96 -8.92 -9.21
N TRP A 79 12.34 -7.67 -8.98
CA TRP A 79 11.83 -6.90 -7.84
C TRP A 79 10.41 -6.44 -8.11
N GLN A 80 9.54 -6.60 -7.12
CA GLN A 80 8.15 -6.16 -7.17
C GLN A 80 7.77 -5.49 -5.84
N MET A 81 6.93 -4.46 -5.92
CA MET A 81 6.34 -3.83 -4.74
C MET A 81 5.29 -4.76 -4.13
N GLU A 82 5.38 -5.00 -2.82
CA GLU A 82 4.41 -5.80 -2.09
C GLU A 82 3.51 -4.91 -1.22
N SER A 83 2.20 -5.18 -1.25
CA SER A 83 1.21 -4.50 -0.43
C SER A 83 1.44 -4.77 1.06
N LEU A 84 1.47 -3.71 1.87
CA LEU A 84 1.75 -3.73 3.30
C LEU A 84 0.56 -4.20 4.12
N ARG A 85 0.13 -5.46 3.96
CA ARG A 85 -0.84 -6.08 4.89
C ARG A 85 -0.26 -6.29 6.30
N ARG A 86 1.03 -6.00 6.49
CA ARG A 86 1.83 -6.40 7.66
C ARG A 86 1.99 -5.32 8.73
N LEU A 87 1.09 -4.33 8.80
CA LEU A 87 1.18 -3.24 9.78
C LEU A 87 0.17 -3.31 10.93
N HIS A 88 -0.85 -4.15 10.85
CA HIS A 88 -1.76 -4.37 11.97
C HIS A 88 -1.46 -5.72 12.63
N ARG A 89 -0.44 -5.76 13.49
CA ARG A 89 -0.42 -6.72 14.59
C ARG A 89 -1.20 -6.05 15.73
N PRO A 90 -2.42 -6.52 16.09
CA PRO A 90 -3.07 -6.04 17.30
C PRO A 90 -2.16 -6.42 18.47
N GLN A 91 -1.84 -5.48 19.36
CA GLN A 91 -1.26 -5.81 20.66
C GLN A 91 -2.34 -6.43 21.58
N GLN A 92 -3.09 -7.42 21.08
CA GLN A 92 -3.96 -8.23 21.93
C GLN A 92 -3.12 -9.38 22.48
N GLY A 93 -2.69 -9.22 23.73
CA GLY A 93 -2.00 -10.25 24.49
C GLY A 93 -0.51 -9.97 24.68
N MET A 94 -0.21 -9.10 25.62
CA MET A 94 0.85 -9.41 26.58
C MET A 94 0.23 -9.33 27.99
N PRO A 95 0.58 -10.27 28.88
CA PRO A 95 0.03 -10.34 30.24
C PRO A 95 0.32 -9.09 31.06
#